data_AF-A0A358ECM8-F1
#
_entry.id   AF-A0A358ECM8-F1
#
_cell.length_a   1.000
_cell.length_b   1.000
_cell.length_c   1.000
_cell.angle_alpha   90.00
_cell.angle_beta   90.00
_cell.angle_gamma   90.00
#
_symmetry.space_group_name_H-M   'P 1'
#
loop_
_entity.id
_entity.type
_entity.pdbx_description
1 polymer ?
#
loop_
_entity_poly.entity_id
_entity_poly.type
_entity_poly.pdbx_seq_one_letter_code
_entity_poly.pdbx_strand_id
1 'polypeptide(L)'
;MTTNNVIATNQRDLVTVSVAGEIAHPGFPGLPAEPYRLASDGTPFLLPTYGGIVYNVSVGDPAFGWAADCVHPGISISHSDDNKNRGLNVFACIGNRARVMTGGASGAMGMVTGKSGRFSEQVIVHMSREARAQMAVGDQVLIKAEGTGLTLTEHPEVSLKGISPRLLAVLPSQEEDGHIAFGVAAHVPAHLVGAGLGLTSEGGSIHIQSTDRAILNELKLDQLKLGDLIALEDTDSRYNHGYLRGARAIGVVASTDGPRAGYGPGIAVIMTAPAGQLGSFLAPGTNLADLLEMAP
;
A
#
# COMPACT_ATOMS: atom_id res chain seq x y z
N MET A 1 -17.82 5.31 15.53
CA MET A 1 -18.25 6.40 14.63
C MET A 1 -17.02 7.22 14.32
N THR A 2 -16.35 6.94 13.20
CA THR A 2 -15.29 7.79 12.66
C THR A 2 -15.96 9.08 12.18
N THR A 3 -15.74 10.18 12.89
CA THR A 3 -16.12 11.51 12.39
C THR A 3 -15.25 11.82 11.19
N ASN A 4 -15.86 12.08 10.03
CA ASN A 4 -15.10 12.54 8.87
C ASN A 4 -14.37 13.84 9.24
N ASN A 5 -13.10 13.95 8.85
CA ASN A 5 -12.39 15.22 8.91
C ASN A 5 -12.97 16.22 7.89
N VAL A 6 -12.61 17.49 8.06
CA VAL A 6 -13.14 18.60 7.25
C VAL A 6 -12.03 19.27 6.44
N ILE A 7 -11.08 18.48 5.94
CA ILE A 7 -9.94 18.99 5.18
C ILE A 7 -10.44 19.54 3.84
N ALA A 8 -10.04 20.78 3.50
CA ALA A 8 -10.42 21.42 2.25
C ALA A 8 -9.70 20.77 1.06
N THR A 9 -10.46 20.36 0.05
CA THR A 9 -9.95 19.67 -1.13
C THR A 9 -10.64 20.10 -2.41
N ASN A 10 -10.02 19.79 -3.54
CA ASN A 10 -10.64 19.89 -4.88
C ASN A 10 -11.47 18.65 -5.25
N GLN A 11 -11.97 17.86 -4.28
CA GLN A 11 -12.66 16.59 -4.56
C GLN A 11 -13.80 16.73 -5.59
N ARG A 12 -14.50 17.87 -5.59
CA ARG A 12 -15.61 18.15 -6.53
C ARG A 12 -15.18 18.17 -8.00
N ASP A 13 -13.90 18.42 -8.26
CA ASP A 13 -13.34 18.53 -9.61
C ASP A 13 -12.78 17.19 -10.10
N LEU A 14 -12.78 16.16 -9.25
CA LEU A 14 -12.23 14.86 -9.61
C LEU A 14 -13.11 14.12 -10.61
N VAL A 15 -12.44 13.49 -11.57
CA VAL A 15 -13.06 12.54 -12.47
C VAL A 15 -12.94 11.14 -11.88
N THR A 16 -14.08 10.45 -11.79
CA THR A 16 -14.10 9.02 -11.50
C THR A 16 -14.05 8.24 -12.81
N VAL A 17 -13.12 7.29 -12.92
CA VAL A 17 -12.93 6.48 -14.13
C VAL A 17 -12.88 4.98 -13.80
N SER A 18 -13.32 4.15 -14.74
CA SER A 18 -13.16 2.69 -14.64
C SER A 18 -11.74 2.27 -14.98
N VAL A 19 -11.10 1.51 -14.09
CA VAL A 19 -9.91 0.72 -14.41
C VAL A 19 -10.16 -0.73 -14.03
N ALA A 20 -9.59 -1.66 -14.78
CA ALA A 20 -9.81 -3.09 -14.55
C ALA A 20 -8.51 -3.87 -14.72
N GLY A 21 -8.45 -4.97 -13.99
CA GLY A 21 -7.42 -6.00 -14.13
C GLY A 21 -8.04 -7.37 -13.90
N GLU A 22 -7.20 -8.37 -13.95
CA GLU A 22 -7.53 -9.75 -13.67
C GLU A 22 -6.73 -10.21 -12.47
N ILE A 23 -7.27 -11.15 -11.68
CA ILE A 23 -6.53 -11.76 -10.58
C ILE A 23 -5.25 -12.39 -11.14
N ALA A 24 -4.11 -11.88 -10.70
CA ALA A 24 -2.81 -12.28 -11.20
C ALA A 24 -2.45 -13.69 -10.71
N HIS A 25 -1.79 -14.47 -11.56
CA HIS A 25 -1.21 -15.75 -11.12
C HIS A 25 0.09 -15.49 -10.34
N PRO A 26 0.36 -16.16 -9.19
CA PRO A 26 1.66 -16.10 -8.55
C PRO A 26 2.72 -16.75 -9.45
N GLY A 27 3.86 -16.09 -9.67
CA GLY A 27 4.85 -16.52 -10.65
C GLY A 27 6.25 -16.62 -10.09
N PHE A 28 7.04 -17.53 -10.65
CA PHE A 28 8.50 -17.52 -10.57
C PHE A 28 9.09 -17.19 -11.96
N PRO A 29 10.30 -16.63 -12.03
CA PRO A 29 10.99 -16.45 -13.30
C PRO A 29 11.09 -17.77 -14.08
N GLY A 30 10.99 -17.69 -15.41
CA GLY A 30 11.03 -18.86 -16.29
C GLY A 30 12.38 -19.59 -16.25
N LEU A 31 12.35 -20.89 -16.56
CA LEU A 31 13.56 -21.72 -16.65
C LEU A 31 14.51 -21.18 -17.74
N PRO A 32 15.84 -21.18 -17.54
CA PRO A 32 16.60 -21.97 -16.55
C PRO A 32 16.79 -21.32 -15.15
N ALA A 33 15.94 -20.38 -14.73
CA ALA A 33 16.03 -19.80 -13.40
C ALA A 33 15.81 -20.82 -12.27
N GLU A 34 16.65 -20.75 -11.23
CA GLU A 34 16.42 -21.47 -9.98
C GLU A 34 15.23 -20.86 -9.22
N PRO A 35 14.38 -21.67 -8.58
CA PRO A 35 13.21 -21.15 -7.86
C PRO A 35 13.61 -20.49 -6.53
N TYR A 36 14.87 -20.65 -6.09
CA TYR A 36 15.35 -20.13 -4.82
C TYR A 36 15.71 -18.65 -4.92
N ARG A 37 15.42 -17.92 -3.85
CA ARG A 37 15.96 -16.57 -3.60
C ARG A 37 16.88 -16.64 -2.40
N LEU A 38 17.71 -15.62 -2.20
CA LEU A 38 18.64 -15.53 -1.08
C LEU A 38 18.10 -14.61 0.01
N ALA A 39 18.13 -15.07 1.25
CA ALA A 39 17.91 -14.26 2.43
C ALA A 39 19.09 -13.30 2.68
N SER A 40 18.93 -12.35 3.59
CA SER A 40 19.96 -11.36 3.92
C SER A 40 21.27 -11.94 4.45
N ASP A 41 21.24 -13.16 4.98
CA ASP A 41 22.40 -13.91 5.48
C ASP A 41 23.03 -14.83 4.43
N GLY A 42 22.49 -14.84 3.19
CA GLY A 42 22.93 -15.73 2.11
C GLY A 42 22.28 -17.10 2.09
N THR A 43 21.35 -17.40 3.01
CA THR A 43 20.62 -18.68 3.03
C THR A 43 19.60 -18.74 1.88
N PRO A 44 19.59 -19.78 1.04
CA PRO A 44 18.56 -19.94 0.01
C PRO A 44 17.21 -20.30 0.62
N PHE A 45 16.13 -19.73 0.09
CA PHE A 45 14.77 -20.04 0.50
C PHE A 45 13.83 -20.23 -0.68
N LEU A 46 12.78 -21.03 -0.46
CA LEU A 46 11.65 -21.22 -1.36
C LEU A 46 10.37 -20.95 -0.56
N LEU A 47 9.79 -19.77 -0.74
CA LEU A 47 8.62 -19.30 0.00
C LEU A 47 7.56 -18.75 -0.96
N PRO A 48 6.27 -18.79 -0.60
CA PRO A 48 5.25 -18.02 -1.28
C PRO A 48 5.61 -16.54 -1.33
N THR A 49 5.32 -15.90 -2.46
CA THR A 49 5.56 -14.47 -2.68
C THR A 49 4.27 -13.78 -3.15
N TYR A 50 4.36 -12.52 -3.54
CA TYR A 50 3.27 -11.72 -4.07
C TYR A 50 2.50 -12.38 -5.24
N GLY A 51 1.28 -11.88 -5.49
CA GLY A 51 0.39 -12.38 -6.54
C GLY A 51 -0.67 -13.36 -6.03
N GLY A 52 -1.66 -13.66 -6.87
CA GLY A 52 -2.66 -14.67 -6.57
C GLY A 52 -3.79 -14.23 -5.65
N ILE A 53 -4.51 -15.25 -5.20
CA ILE A 53 -5.52 -15.19 -4.14
C ILE A 53 -4.84 -15.75 -2.89
N VAL A 54 -4.61 -14.88 -1.90
CA VAL A 54 -4.06 -15.28 -0.62
C VAL A 54 -5.24 -15.50 0.31
N TYR A 55 -5.45 -16.74 0.75
CA TYR A 55 -6.67 -17.12 1.49
C TYR A 55 -6.61 -16.82 2.99
N ASN A 56 -5.41 -16.83 3.57
CA ASN A 56 -5.24 -16.82 5.02
C ASN A 56 -4.75 -15.48 5.60
N VAL A 57 -4.25 -14.55 4.76
CA VAL A 57 -3.75 -13.23 5.18
C VAL A 57 -4.69 -12.13 4.70
N SER A 58 -5.09 -11.24 5.60
CA SER A 58 -5.99 -10.11 5.39
C SER A 58 -5.37 -8.80 5.87
N VAL A 59 -5.93 -7.67 5.43
CA VAL A 59 -5.65 -6.38 6.08
C VAL A 59 -6.10 -6.45 7.54
N GLY A 60 -5.27 -5.92 8.45
CA GLY A 60 -5.40 -6.04 9.90
C GLY A 60 -4.57 -7.18 10.51
N ASP A 61 -4.11 -8.16 9.72
CA ASP A 61 -3.21 -9.20 10.20
C ASP A 61 -1.77 -8.65 10.40
N PRO A 62 -0.92 -9.31 11.22
CA PRO A 62 0.48 -8.91 11.37
C PRO A 62 1.22 -8.87 10.03
N ALA A 63 2.07 -7.85 9.84
CA ALA A 63 2.94 -7.77 8.67
C ALA A 63 4.13 -8.74 8.78
N PHE A 64 4.48 -9.19 9.98
CA PHE A 64 5.62 -10.06 10.28
C PHE A 64 5.20 -11.47 10.70
N GLY A 65 6.15 -12.41 10.71
CA GLY A 65 5.96 -13.75 11.27
C GLY A 65 5.47 -14.82 10.28
N TRP A 66 5.31 -14.47 9.01
CA TRP A 66 4.90 -15.40 7.96
C TRP A 66 6.11 -16.11 7.34
N ALA A 67 5.96 -17.40 7.02
CA ALA A 67 6.89 -18.12 6.14
C ALA A 67 6.65 -17.68 4.67
N ALA A 68 7.00 -16.44 4.35
CA ALA A 68 6.69 -15.81 3.08
C ALA A 68 7.70 -14.71 2.68
N ASP A 69 7.65 -14.26 1.41
CA ASP A 69 8.46 -13.16 0.88
C ASP A 69 7.55 -12.08 0.27
N CYS A 70 7.24 -11.04 1.05
CA CYS A 70 6.46 -9.87 0.63
C CYS A 70 5.07 -10.22 0.05
N VAL A 71 4.30 -11.02 0.77
CA VAL A 71 2.96 -11.43 0.36
C VAL A 71 1.98 -10.26 0.37
N HIS A 72 1.10 -10.23 -0.62
CA HIS A 72 -0.01 -9.28 -0.69
C HIS A 72 -1.25 -9.88 0.01
N PRO A 73 -1.87 -9.21 0.99
CA PRO A 73 -3.12 -9.68 1.59
C PRO A 73 -4.28 -9.64 0.58
N GLY A 74 -5.22 -10.58 0.69
CA GLY A 74 -6.40 -10.61 -0.16
C GLY A 74 -6.11 -11.13 -1.57
N ILE A 75 -6.32 -10.30 -2.58
CA ILE A 75 -6.02 -10.63 -3.98
C ILE A 75 -5.06 -9.61 -4.59
N SER A 76 -4.27 -10.06 -5.54
CA SER A 76 -3.49 -9.18 -6.42
C SER A 76 -4.09 -9.18 -7.80
N ILE A 77 -4.27 -7.99 -8.40
CA ILE A 77 -4.74 -7.86 -9.77
C ILE A 77 -3.71 -7.14 -10.63
N SER A 78 -3.63 -7.52 -11.90
CA SER A 78 -2.84 -6.83 -12.91
C SER A 78 -3.54 -6.90 -14.26
N HIS A 79 -3.05 -6.11 -15.21
CA HIS A 79 -3.40 -6.24 -16.62
C HIS A 79 -2.21 -6.82 -17.38
N SER A 80 -2.45 -7.68 -18.38
CA SER A 80 -1.39 -8.35 -19.16
C SER A 80 -0.63 -7.42 -20.13
N ASP A 81 -1.31 -6.40 -20.65
CA ASP A 81 -0.70 -5.28 -21.37
C ASP A 81 -0.11 -4.24 -20.40
N ASP A 82 1.18 -3.95 -20.54
CA ASP A 82 1.93 -3.05 -19.65
C ASP A 82 1.38 -1.62 -19.60
N ASN A 83 0.92 -1.07 -20.73
CA ASN A 83 0.39 0.30 -20.77
C ASN A 83 -0.93 0.39 -20.03
N LYS A 84 -1.80 -0.59 -20.22
CA LYS A 84 -3.06 -0.70 -19.46
C LYS A 84 -2.79 -0.99 -17.98
N ASN A 85 -1.80 -1.82 -17.67
CA ASN A 85 -1.40 -2.10 -16.28
C ASN A 85 -0.86 -0.85 -15.58
N ARG A 86 -0.13 0.00 -16.30
CA ARG A 86 0.30 1.30 -15.77
C ARG A 86 -0.90 2.21 -15.47
N GLY A 87 -1.90 2.25 -16.34
CA GLY A 87 -3.17 2.97 -16.06
C GLY A 87 -3.87 2.44 -14.81
N LEU A 88 -3.94 1.12 -14.65
CA LEU A 88 -4.48 0.47 -13.45
C LEU A 88 -3.70 0.87 -12.18
N ASN A 89 -2.39 0.75 -12.19
CA ASN A 89 -1.54 1.06 -11.03
C ASN A 89 -1.56 2.55 -10.65
N VAL A 90 -1.62 3.45 -11.62
CA VAL A 90 -1.65 4.90 -11.35
C VAL A 90 -3.03 5.34 -10.85
N PHE A 91 -4.11 4.93 -11.51
CA PHE A 91 -5.46 5.46 -11.20
C PHE A 91 -6.14 4.75 -10.03
N ALA A 92 -5.89 3.45 -9.79
CA ALA A 92 -6.44 2.79 -8.62
C ALA A 92 -5.89 3.45 -7.35
N CYS A 93 -6.73 3.99 -6.49
CA CYS A 93 -6.32 4.64 -5.26
C CYS A 93 -6.73 3.80 -4.05
N ILE A 94 -5.93 3.83 -2.99
CA ILE A 94 -6.23 3.14 -1.73
C ILE A 94 -7.55 3.68 -1.15
N GLY A 95 -8.46 2.77 -0.84
CA GLY A 95 -9.84 3.08 -0.44
C GLY A 95 -10.84 3.20 -1.61
N ASN A 96 -10.42 2.98 -2.86
CA ASN A 96 -11.38 2.81 -3.97
C ASN A 96 -12.10 1.47 -3.86
N ARG A 97 -13.38 1.46 -4.26
CA ARG A 97 -14.19 0.24 -4.32
C ARG A 97 -13.80 -0.60 -5.53
N ALA A 98 -13.67 -1.89 -5.29
CA ALA A 98 -13.49 -2.92 -6.31
C ALA A 98 -14.74 -3.80 -6.41
N ARG A 99 -15.02 -4.32 -7.59
CA ARG A 99 -16.10 -5.27 -7.85
C ARG A 99 -15.60 -6.41 -8.71
N VAL A 100 -15.85 -7.63 -8.28
CA VAL A 100 -15.59 -8.83 -9.10
C VAL A 100 -16.63 -8.91 -10.21
N MET A 101 -16.18 -9.11 -11.44
CA MET A 101 -17.02 -9.07 -12.64
C MET A 101 -17.33 -10.47 -13.17
N THR A 102 -16.42 -11.42 -13.01
CA THR A 102 -16.53 -12.79 -13.53
C THR A 102 -16.32 -13.83 -12.42
N GLY A 103 -16.55 -15.11 -12.73
CA GLY A 103 -16.29 -16.21 -11.80
C GLY A 103 -17.34 -16.40 -10.70
N GLY A 104 -17.05 -17.29 -9.77
CA GLY A 104 -17.98 -17.70 -8.70
C GLY A 104 -18.30 -16.61 -7.70
N ALA A 105 -17.44 -15.59 -7.59
CA ALA A 105 -17.63 -14.43 -6.73
C ALA A 105 -18.16 -13.18 -7.47
N SER A 106 -18.67 -13.31 -8.71
CA SER A 106 -19.18 -12.16 -9.47
C SER A 106 -20.19 -11.33 -8.66
N GLY A 107 -19.99 -10.01 -8.66
CA GLY A 107 -20.77 -9.07 -7.85
C GLY A 107 -20.23 -8.82 -6.45
N ALA A 108 -19.29 -9.62 -5.95
CA ALA A 108 -18.63 -9.37 -4.67
C ALA A 108 -17.90 -8.02 -4.70
N MET A 109 -18.02 -7.29 -3.59
CA MET A 109 -17.42 -5.98 -3.42
C MET A 109 -16.16 -6.08 -2.55
N GLY A 110 -15.15 -5.30 -2.91
CA GLY A 110 -13.89 -5.19 -2.18
C GLY A 110 -13.37 -3.76 -2.15
N MET A 111 -12.12 -3.63 -1.74
CA MET A 111 -11.44 -2.34 -1.62
C MET A 111 -9.98 -2.43 -2.05
N VAL A 112 -9.46 -1.43 -2.74
CA VAL A 112 -8.01 -1.29 -2.95
C VAL A 112 -7.35 -0.96 -1.61
N THR A 113 -6.35 -1.74 -1.22
CA THR A 113 -5.65 -1.60 0.07
C THR A 113 -4.15 -1.38 -0.06
N GLY A 114 -3.62 -1.55 -1.26
CA GLY A 114 -2.22 -1.31 -1.52
C GLY A 114 -1.87 -1.45 -2.99
N LYS A 115 -0.59 -1.27 -3.28
CA LYS A 115 0.02 -1.45 -4.59
C LYS A 115 1.41 -2.02 -4.38
N SER A 116 1.89 -2.78 -5.34
CA SER A 116 3.28 -3.21 -5.38
C SER A 116 4.04 -2.49 -6.48
N GLY A 117 5.29 -2.15 -6.17
CA GLY A 117 6.17 -1.50 -7.13
C GLY A 117 6.67 -2.42 -8.24
N ARG A 118 7.73 -1.91 -8.89
CA ARG A 118 8.55 -2.65 -9.86
C ARG A 118 8.81 -4.06 -9.32
N PHE A 119 8.79 -5.05 -10.22
CA PHE A 119 8.83 -6.51 -10.02
C PHE A 119 7.49 -7.23 -10.09
N SER A 120 6.38 -6.64 -9.60
CA SER A 120 5.06 -7.24 -9.76
C SER A 120 4.01 -6.30 -10.34
N GLU A 121 4.11 -4.98 -10.09
CA GLU A 121 3.21 -3.96 -10.66
C GLU A 121 1.72 -4.35 -10.53
N GLN A 122 1.33 -4.75 -9.31
CA GLN A 122 0.00 -5.25 -8.99
C GLN A 122 -0.73 -4.29 -8.05
N VAL A 123 -2.05 -4.18 -8.24
CA VAL A 123 -2.94 -3.55 -7.28
C VAL A 123 -3.41 -4.60 -6.29
N ILE A 124 -3.33 -4.28 -5.00
CA ILE A 124 -3.72 -5.17 -3.91
C ILE A 124 -5.15 -4.79 -3.50
N VAL A 125 -6.03 -5.79 -3.51
CA VAL A 125 -7.45 -5.61 -3.22
C VAL A 125 -7.84 -6.52 -2.08
N HIS A 126 -8.43 -5.93 -1.05
CA HIS A 126 -9.10 -6.66 0.01
C HIS A 126 -10.44 -7.21 -0.49
N MET A 127 -10.63 -8.50 -0.27
CA MET A 127 -11.87 -9.25 -0.49
C MET A 127 -12.13 -10.11 0.75
N SER A 128 -13.40 -10.28 1.14
CA SER A 128 -13.73 -11.13 2.27
C SER A 128 -13.23 -12.56 2.05
N ARG A 129 -12.99 -13.30 3.12
CA ARG A 129 -12.56 -14.72 3.03
C ARG A 129 -13.56 -15.57 2.25
N GLU A 130 -14.85 -15.32 2.42
CA GLU A 130 -15.93 -16.02 1.70
C GLU A 130 -15.87 -15.75 0.20
N ALA A 131 -15.66 -14.49 -0.21
CA ALA A 131 -15.52 -14.13 -1.61
C ALA A 131 -14.28 -14.80 -2.22
N ARG A 132 -13.13 -14.74 -1.54
CA ARG A 132 -11.88 -15.37 -2.01
C ARG A 132 -12.01 -16.85 -2.29
N ALA A 133 -12.76 -17.58 -1.47
CA ALA A 133 -13.00 -19.02 -1.65
C ALA A 133 -13.79 -19.36 -2.94
N GLN A 134 -14.46 -18.38 -3.55
CA GLN A 134 -15.24 -18.53 -4.79
C GLN A 134 -14.55 -17.89 -6.02
N MET A 135 -13.37 -17.31 -5.84
CA MET A 135 -12.61 -16.64 -6.89
C MET A 135 -11.62 -17.58 -7.55
N ALA A 136 -11.26 -17.28 -8.80
CA ALA A 136 -10.23 -17.96 -9.55
C ALA A 136 -9.21 -16.96 -10.12
N VAL A 137 -7.97 -17.40 -10.32
CA VAL A 137 -6.99 -16.64 -11.11
C VAL A 137 -7.57 -16.34 -12.49
N GLY A 138 -7.39 -15.10 -12.97
CA GLY A 138 -8.00 -14.62 -14.21
C GLY A 138 -9.38 -13.97 -14.03
N ASP A 139 -10.01 -14.06 -12.86
CA ASP A 139 -11.27 -13.34 -12.63
C ASP A 139 -11.07 -11.83 -12.79
N GLN A 140 -11.98 -11.20 -13.53
CA GLN A 140 -11.93 -9.76 -13.80
C GLN A 140 -12.41 -8.98 -12.58
N VAL A 141 -11.65 -7.95 -12.21
CA VAL A 141 -11.97 -7.03 -11.12
C VAL A 141 -11.97 -5.61 -11.67
N LEU A 142 -13.12 -4.94 -11.51
CA LEU A 142 -13.34 -3.55 -11.89
C LEU A 142 -13.17 -2.66 -10.66
N ILE A 143 -12.35 -1.62 -10.79
CA ILE A 143 -12.17 -0.57 -9.77
C ILE A 143 -12.84 0.70 -10.28
N LYS A 144 -13.68 1.29 -9.43
CA LYS A 144 -14.19 2.65 -9.61
C LYS A 144 -13.13 3.61 -9.07
N ALA A 145 -12.20 4.00 -9.94
CA ALA A 145 -11.01 4.76 -9.57
C ALA A 145 -11.32 6.25 -9.40
N GLU A 146 -10.92 6.79 -8.26
CA GLU A 146 -11.13 8.20 -7.87
C GLU A 146 -10.05 8.60 -6.86
N GLY A 147 -9.31 9.68 -7.13
CA GLY A 147 -8.26 10.19 -6.24
C GLY A 147 -7.04 10.76 -6.97
N THR A 148 -6.77 10.36 -8.20
CA THR A 148 -5.73 10.99 -9.02
C THR A 148 -6.10 12.45 -9.31
N GLY A 149 -5.20 13.37 -8.98
CA GLY A 149 -5.46 14.82 -9.08
C GLY A 149 -6.09 15.44 -7.84
N LEU A 150 -6.35 14.65 -6.77
CA LEU A 150 -6.79 15.18 -5.49
C LEU A 150 -5.70 16.06 -4.87
N THR A 151 -6.07 17.23 -4.37
CA THR A 151 -5.19 18.18 -3.69
C THR A 151 -5.84 18.67 -2.41
N LEU A 152 -5.00 19.09 -1.46
CA LEU A 152 -5.42 19.83 -0.29
C LEU A 152 -5.34 21.32 -0.64
N THR A 153 -6.47 22.01 -0.73
CA THR A 153 -6.51 23.37 -1.31
C THR A 153 -5.84 24.41 -0.42
N GLU A 154 -5.88 24.21 0.89
CA GLU A 154 -5.20 25.07 1.87
C GLU A 154 -3.76 24.59 2.18
N HIS A 155 -3.36 23.40 1.70
CA HIS A 155 -2.03 22.80 1.93
C HIS A 155 -1.40 22.30 0.61
N PRO A 156 -1.20 23.16 -0.39
CA PRO A 156 -0.82 22.75 -1.75
C PRO A 156 0.57 22.08 -1.85
N GLU A 157 1.44 22.31 -0.86
CA GLU A 157 2.77 21.68 -0.79
C GLU A 157 2.72 20.20 -0.39
N VAL A 158 1.58 19.74 0.16
CA VAL A 158 1.34 18.32 0.46
C VAL A 158 0.83 17.64 -0.80
N SER A 159 1.71 16.84 -1.41
CA SER A 159 1.38 16.04 -2.59
C SER A 159 0.68 14.76 -2.17
N LEU A 160 -0.57 14.57 -2.61
CA LEU A 160 -1.30 13.32 -2.42
C LEU A 160 -0.93 12.29 -3.48
N LYS A 161 -0.91 11.01 -3.09
CA LYS A 161 -0.39 9.90 -3.89
C LYS A 161 -1.33 8.71 -3.84
N GLY A 162 -2.13 8.49 -4.89
CA GLY A 162 -2.96 7.27 -4.95
C GLY A 162 -3.87 7.03 -3.74
N ILE A 163 -4.41 8.09 -3.14
CA ILE A 163 -5.37 8.05 -2.02
C ILE A 163 -6.75 8.43 -2.51
N SER A 164 -7.76 7.66 -2.12
CA SER A 164 -9.15 8.00 -2.44
C SER A 164 -9.67 9.11 -1.52
N PRO A 165 -10.60 9.97 -2.00
CA PRO A 165 -11.24 10.96 -1.12
C PRO A 165 -11.96 10.31 0.08
N ARG A 166 -12.49 9.09 -0.11
CA ARG A 166 -13.09 8.31 0.97
C ARG A 166 -12.12 8.02 2.10
N LEU A 167 -10.90 7.56 1.78
CA LEU A 167 -9.89 7.28 2.79
C LEU A 167 -9.42 8.59 3.44
N LEU A 168 -9.13 9.62 2.63
CA LEU A 168 -8.68 10.91 3.14
C LEU A 168 -9.65 11.46 4.19
N ALA A 169 -10.97 11.40 3.91
CA ALA A 169 -12.01 11.91 4.79
C ALA A 169 -12.07 11.24 6.18
N VAL A 170 -11.55 10.02 6.33
CA VAL A 170 -11.60 9.28 7.61
C VAL A 170 -10.26 9.25 8.33
N LEU A 171 -9.20 9.83 7.75
CA LEU A 171 -7.91 9.88 8.43
C LEU A 171 -7.97 10.78 9.67
N PRO A 172 -7.36 10.38 10.80
CA PRO A 172 -7.14 11.28 11.91
C PRO A 172 -6.23 12.42 11.45
N SER A 173 -6.68 13.67 11.62
CA SER A 173 -5.95 14.84 11.16
C SER A 173 -6.00 15.98 12.18
N GLN A 174 -4.96 16.79 12.21
CA GLN A 174 -4.86 18.03 12.98
C GLN A 174 -4.37 19.13 12.05
N GLU A 175 -4.97 20.32 12.16
CA GLU A 175 -4.61 21.49 11.35
C GLU A 175 -4.39 22.67 12.29
N GLU A 176 -3.15 23.17 12.30
CA GLU A 176 -2.70 24.27 13.16
C GLU A 176 -1.75 25.18 12.39
N ASP A 177 -1.96 26.50 12.44
CA ASP A 177 -1.06 27.51 11.86
C ASP A 177 -0.59 27.21 10.42
N GLY A 178 -1.50 26.77 9.55
CA GLY A 178 -1.21 26.45 8.14
C GLY A 178 -0.37 25.17 7.95
N HIS A 179 -0.24 24.34 8.97
CA HIS A 179 0.37 23.01 8.92
C HIS A 179 -0.69 21.94 9.09
N ILE A 180 -0.58 20.85 8.33
CA ILE A 180 -1.44 19.69 8.45
C ILE A 180 -0.65 18.48 8.95
N ALA A 181 -1.20 17.78 9.93
CA ALA A 181 -0.64 16.55 10.47
C ALA A 181 -1.65 15.41 10.44
N PHE A 182 -1.18 14.18 10.21
CA PHE A 182 -2.03 12.99 10.19
C PHE A 182 -1.60 11.98 11.26
N GLY A 183 -2.59 11.26 11.80
CA GLY A 183 -2.36 10.19 12.76
C GLY A 183 -1.71 8.97 12.09
N VAL A 184 -0.66 8.45 12.70
CA VAL A 184 0.08 7.27 12.23
C VAL A 184 0.32 6.28 13.37
N ALA A 185 0.37 4.99 13.05
CA ALA A 185 0.67 3.92 14.00
C ALA A 185 2.14 3.91 14.42
N ALA A 186 3.06 4.31 13.52
CA ALA A 186 4.48 4.36 13.81
C ALA A 186 5.23 5.40 12.95
N HIS A 187 6.39 5.82 13.45
CA HIS A 187 7.40 6.57 12.70
C HIS A 187 8.56 5.65 12.34
N VAL A 188 8.99 5.70 11.07
CA VAL A 188 10.07 4.88 10.55
C VAL A 188 11.26 5.79 10.21
N PRO A 189 12.41 5.60 10.86
CA PRO A 189 13.63 6.33 10.54
C PRO A 189 14.07 6.09 9.09
N ALA A 190 14.63 7.13 8.47
CA ALA A 190 15.03 7.13 7.07
C ALA A 190 15.97 5.97 6.67
N HIS A 191 16.88 5.57 7.57
CA HIS A 191 17.84 4.49 7.29
C HIS A 191 17.20 3.10 7.25
N LEU A 192 15.94 2.96 7.68
CA LEU A 192 15.15 1.73 7.52
C LEU A 192 14.33 1.73 6.22
N VAL A 193 14.33 2.80 5.42
CA VAL A 193 13.67 2.80 4.11
C VAL A 193 14.58 2.14 3.07
N GLY A 194 14.05 1.20 2.30
CA GLY A 194 14.84 0.31 1.43
C GLY A 194 14.33 0.17 0.01
N ALA A 195 14.07 -1.07 -0.40
CA ALA A 195 13.66 -1.43 -1.77
C ALA A 195 12.52 -0.52 -2.25
N GLY A 196 12.64 -0.03 -3.49
CA GLY A 196 11.73 0.95 -4.08
C GLY A 196 12.32 2.38 -4.15
N LEU A 197 13.36 2.69 -3.35
CA LEU A 197 14.11 3.93 -3.51
C LEU A 197 14.68 4.08 -4.93
N GLY A 198 14.63 5.30 -5.47
CA GLY A 198 15.01 5.63 -6.85
C GLY A 198 13.94 5.32 -7.90
N LEU A 199 12.88 4.58 -7.56
CA LEU A 199 11.77 4.31 -8.46
C LEU A 199 10.70 5.40 -8.38
N THR A 200 9.77 5.39 -9.34
CA THR A 200 8.63 6.31 -9.34
C THR A 200 7.75 6.08 -8.12
N SER A 201 7.22 7.17 -7.57
CA SER A 201 6.22 7.13 -6.50
C SER A 201 4.79 7.01 -6.99
N GLU A 202 4.57 7.02 -8.30
CA GLU A 202 3.26 6.79 -8.90
C GLU A 202 3.04 5.30 -9.10
N GLY A 203 2.14 4.72 -8.31
CA GLY A 203 1.73 3.32 -8.46
C GLY A 203 2.70 2.29 -7.87
N GLY A 204 3.79 2.72 -7.24
CA GLY A 204 4.78 1.84 -6.62
C GLY A 204 4.77 1.82 -5.09
N SER A 205 5.50 0.86 -4.53
CA SER A 205 5.75 0.73 -3.09
C SER A 205 7.23 0.90 -2.75
N ILE A 206 7.50 1.35 -1.53
CA ILE A 206 8.81 1.29 -0.87
C ILE A 206 8.76 0.36 0.32
N HIS A 207 9.87 -0.21 0.74
CA HIS A 207 9.87 -1.20 1.83
C HIS A 207 10.55 -0.66 3.08
N ILE A 208 10.05 -1.08 4.24
CA ILE A 208 10.82 -1.02 5.50
C ILE A 208 11.79 -2.19 5.49
N GLN A 209 13.08 -1.93 5.62
CA GLN A 209 14.11 -2.96 5.70
C GLN A 209 14.03 -3.68 7.04
N SER A 210 14.01 -5.01 7.00
CA SER A 210 13.80 -5.83 8.21
C SER A 210 15.01 -6.66 8.66
N THR A 211 16.17 -6.48 8.02
CA THR A 211 17.40 -7.20 8.35
C THR A 211 17.83 -7.00 9.80
N ASP A 212 17.81 -5.76 10.29
CA ASP A 212 18.16 -5.44 11.68
C ASP A 212 16.93 -5.63 12.57
N ARG A 213 16.81 -6.83 13.15
CA ARG A 213 15.69 -7.16 14.05
C ARG A 213 15.75 -6.43 15.39
N ALA A 214 16.94 -5.99 15.82
CA ALA A 214 17.11 -5.32 17.10
C ALA A 214 16.46 -3.93 17.06
N ILE A 215 16.75 -3.13 16.02
CA ILE A 215 16.13 -1.81 15.87
C ILE A 215 14.63 -1.91 15.58
N LEU A 216 14.18 -2.91 14.82
CA LEU A 216 12.74 -3.12 14.61
C LEU A 216 12.02 -3.38 15.94
N ASN A 217 12.61 -4.18 16.82
CA ASN A 217 12.03 -4.47 18.13
C ASN A 217 12.06 -3.25 19.07
N GLU A 218 13.18 -2.51 19.10
CA GLU A 218 13.31 -1.26 19.87
C GLU A 218 12.23 -0.25 19.50
N LEU A 219 12.00 -0.08 18.20
CA LEU A 219 11.00 0.85 17.66
C LEU A 219 9.59 0.24 17.55
N LYS A 220 9.42 -1.03 17.94
CA LYS A 220 8.18 -1.82 17.81
C LYS A 220 7.61 -1.89 16.39
N LEU A 221 8.47 -1.76 15.39
CA LEU A 221 8.10 -1.87 13.98
C LEU A 221 7.79 -3.31 13.58
N ASP A 222 8.31 -4.29 14.32
CA ASP A 222 7.97 -5.72 14.18
C ASP A 222 6.52 -6.06 14.58
N GLN A 223 5.79 -5.11 15.19
CA GLN A 223 4.38 -5.24 15.57
C GLN A 223 3.40 -4.63 14.56
N LEU A 224 3.91 -4.04 13.47
CA LEU A 224 3.07 -3.45 12.43
C LEU A 224 2.12 -4.48 11.84
N LYS A 225 0.92 -4.00 11.49
CA LYS A 225 -0.11 -4.77 10.81
C LYS A 225 -0.27 -4.29 9.38
N LEU A 226 -0.73 -5.20 8.52
CA LEU A 226 -1.18 -4.85 7.18
C LEU A 226 -2.32 -3.83 7.29
N GLY A 227 -2.24 -2.73 6.55
CA GLY A 227 -3.18 -1.62 6.62
C GLY A 227 -2.81 -0.50 7.60
N ASP A 228 -1.77 -0.65 8.43
CA ASP A 228 -1.35 0.42 9.32
C ASP A 228 -0.85 1.62 8.51
N LEU A 229 -1.25 2.83 8.93
CA LEU A 229 -0.67 4.06 8.42
C LEU A 229 0.62 4.36 9.18
N ILE A 230 1.69 4.66 8.45
CA ILE A 230 3.00 4.97 9.02
C ILE A 230 3.58 6.23 8.40
N ALA A 231 4.43 6.92 9.15
CA ALA A 231 5.24 8.03 8.66
C ALA A 231 6.67 7.56 8.39
N LEU A 232 7.20 7.93 7.23
CA LEU A 232 8.58 7.70 6.83
C LEU A 232 9.34 9.03 6.93
N GLU A 233 10.31 9.07 7.84
CA GLU A 233 11.10 10.27 8.09
C GLU A 233 12.13 10.48 6.97
N ASP A 234 12.44 11.75 6.69
CA ASP A 234 13.35 12.22 5.63
C ASP A 234 13.11 11.56 4.25
N THR A 235 11.85 11.29 3.90
CA THR A 235 11.47 10.61 2.66
C THR A 235 10.64 11.52 1.77
N ASP A 236 11.23 11.98 0.65
CA ASP A 236 10.51 12.70 -0.41
C ASP A 236 9.98 11.69 -1.43
N SER A 237 8.69 11.76 -1.72
CA SER A 237 8.03 10.92 -2.71
C SER A 237 7.21 11.75 -3.69
N ARG A 238 7.50 13.04 -3.89
CA ARG A 238 6.74 13.89 -4.83
C ARG A 238 6.78 13.40 -6.27
N TYR A 239 7.85 12.73 -6.69
CA TYR A 239 7.98 12.17 -8.05
C TYR A 239 8.59 10.77 -8.06
N ASN A 240 9.81 10.66 -7.49
CA ASN A 240 10.50 9.42 -7.22
C ASN A 240 10.72 9.33 -5.71
N HIS A 241 10.88 8.11 -5.21
CA HIS A 241 11.22 7.90 -3.81
C HIS A 241 12.70 8.22 -3.55
N GLY A 242 12.99 9.06 -2.56
CA GLY A 242 14.36 9.42 -2.21
C GLY A 242 14.50 10.00 -0.80
N TYR A 243 15.73 9.99 -0.31
CA TYR A 243 16.09 10.67 0.93
C TYR A 243 16.13 12.18 0.71
N LEU A 244 15.42 12.93 1.53
CA LEU A 244 15.53 14.38 1.63
C LEU A 244 15.31 14.78 3.09
N ARG A 245 16.33 15.34 3.72
CA ARG A 245 16.25 15.76 5.12
C ARG A 245 15.08 16.72 5.34
N GLY A 246 14.25 16.44 6.34
CA GLY A 246 13.08 17.21 6.70
C GLY A 246 11.83 16.89 5.87
N ALA A 247 11.96 16.13 4.78
CA ALA A 247 10.80 15.64 4.04
C ALA A 247 10.08 14.55 4.84
N ARG A 248 8.79 14.37 4.55
CA ARG A 248 8.00 13.28 5.12
C ARG A 248 7.15 12.64 4.04
N ALA A 249 7.02 11.33 4.12
CA ALA A 249 5.99 10.58 3.42
C ALA A 249 5.12 9.84 4.43
N ILE A 250 3.82 9.74 4.17
CA ILE A 250 2.91 8.87 4.92
C ILE A 250 2.39 7.82 3.96
N GLY A 251 2.36 6.57 4.42
CA GLY A 251 1.99 5.42 3.60
C GLY A 251 1.26 4.35 4.39
N VAL A 252 0.74 3.37 3.67
CA VAL A 252 0.03 2.21 4.22
C VAL A 252 0.91 0.97 4.09
N VAL A 253 1.01 0.18 5.16
CA VAL A 253 1.63 -1.16 5.13
C VAL A 253 0.80 -2.09 4.25
N ALA A 254 1.25 -2.34 3.01
CA ALA A 254 0.52 -2.99 1.94
C ALA A 254 0.89 -4.48 1.75
N SER A 255 2.07 -4.91 2.21
CA SER A 255 2.52 -6.30 2.07
C SER A 255 3.34 -6.75 3.28
N THR A 256 3.50 -8.07 3.44
CA THR A 256 4.22 -8.67 4.56
C THR A 256 5.72 -8.42 4.48
N ASP A 257 6.39 -8.74 5.58
CA ASP A 257 7.84 -8.92 5.63
C ASP A 257 8.32 -10.02 4.67
N GLY A 258 9.63 -10.04 4.43
CA GLY A 258 10.34 -11.07 3.69
C GLY A 258 11.81 -11.14 4.11
N PRO A 259 12.50 -12.25 3.84
CA PRO A 259 13.85 -12.49 4.36
C PRO A 259 14.96 -11.77 3.56
N ARG A 260 14.63 -11.06 2.48
CA ARG A 260 15.61 -10.48 1.54
C ARG A 260 16.25 -9.22 2.11
N ALA A 261 17.57 -9.08 1.92
CA ALA A 261 18.27 -7.83 2.22
C ALA A 261 17.67 -6.66 1.44
N GLY A 262 17.46 -5.53 2.12
CA GLY A 262 16.84 -4.35 1.53
C GLY A 262 15.31 -4.39 1.46
N TYR A 263 14.68 -5.50 1.82
CA TYR A 263 13.22 -5.67 1.82
C TYR A 263 12.67 -5.84 3.24
N GLY A 264 11.35 -5.80 3.30
CA GLY A 264 10.49 -6.11 4.44
C GLY A 264 9.06 -5.69 4.09
N PRO A 265 8.22 -5.25 5.04
CA PRO A 265 6.86 -4.81 4.71
C PRO A 265 6.86 -3.71 3.66
N GLY A 266 6.08 -3.91 2.59
CA GLY A 266 5.92 -2.93 1.51
C GLY A 266 4.93 -1.85 1.90
N ILE A 267 5.23 -0.61 1.55
CA ILE A 267 4.51 0.61 1.92
C ILE A 267 4.03 1.29 0.65
N ALA A 268 2.72 1.45 0.51
CA ALA A 268 2.14 2.26 -0.54
C ALA A 268 1.99 3.70 -0.03
N VAL A 269 2.80 4.63 -0.55
CA VAL A 269 2.78 6.04 -0.13
C VAL A 269 1.47 6.69 -0.55
N ILE A 270 0.82 7.39 0.39
CA ILE A 270 -0.45 8.08 0.19
C ILE A 270 -0.35 9.60 0.15
N MET A 271 0.72 10.17 0.73
CA MET A 271 1.00 11.59 0.71
C MET A 271 2.45 11.89 1.09
N THR A 272 2.95 13.07 0.73
CA THR A 272 4.32 13.49 1.00
C THR A 272 4.50 15.00 0.88
N ALA A 273 5.46 15.55 1.61
CA ALA A 273 5.93 16.92 1.48
C ALA A 273 7.46 16.99 1.58
N PRO A 274 8.11 18.01 0.96
CA PRO A 274 9.56 18.10 0.90
C PRO A 274 10.21 18.62 2.18
N ALA A 275 9.42 19.19 3.10
CA ALA A 275 9.88 19.73 4.36
C ALA A 275 8.76 19.62 5.42
N GLY A 276 8.72 20.56 6.37
CA GLY A 276 7.79 20.55 7.50
C GLY A 276 6.31 20.74 7.17
N GLN A 277 5.90 20.86 5.90
CA GLN A 277 4.50 21.09 5.53
C GLN A 277 3.59 19.89 5.84
N LEU A 278 4.16 18.68 5.92
CA LEU A 278 3.44 17.47 6.33
C LEU A 278 3.90 17.01 7.73
N GLY A 279 3.05 17.25 8.71
CA GLY A 279 3.16 16.72 10.06
C GLY A 279 2.68 15.27 10.18
N SER A 280 3.01 14.63 11.30
CA SER A 280 2.34 13.41 11.74
C SER A 280 2.38 13.32 13.27
N PHE A 281 1.41 12.61 13.85
CA PHE A 281 1.36 12.35 15.28
C PHE A 281 1.03 10.87 15.54
N LEU A 282 1.49 10.34 16.67
CA LEU A 282 1.19 8.96 17.02
C LEU A 282 -0.30 8.81 17.35
N ALA A 283 -0.95 7.93 16.60
CA ALA A 283 -2.31 7.47 16.81
C ALA A 283 -2.31 5.94 16.64
N PRO A 284 -1.89 5.18 17.67
CA PRO A 284 -1.85 3.73 17.61
C PRO A 284 -3.22 3.16 17.22
N GLY A 285 -3.22 2.21 16.28
CA GLY A 285 -4.46 1.62 15.74
C GLY A 285 -5.03 2.37 14.52
N THR A 286 -4.32 3.35 13.95
CA THR A 286 -4.72 3.93 12.67
C THR A 286 -4.47 2.92 11.54
N ASN A 287 -5.47 2.09 11.27
CA ASN A 287 -5.42 0.99 10.29
C ASN A 287 -6.59 1.08 9.28
N LEU A 288 -6.32 0.74 8.01
CA LEU A 288 -7.34 0.74 6.95
C LEU A 288 -8.57 -0.12 7.28
N ALA A 289 -8.41 -1.27 7.92
CA ALA A 289 -9.51 -2.17 8.22
C ALA A 289 -10.55 -1.49 9.11
N ASP A 290 -10.11 -0.76 10.13
CA ASP A 290 -10.97 -0.03 11.06
C ASP A 290 -11.51 1.25 10.41
N LEU A 291 -10.66 2.02 9.73
CA LEU A 291 -11.02 3.29 9.10
C LEU A 291 -12.09 3.14 8.01
N LEU A 292 -12.03 2.05 7.25
CA LEU A 292 -12.92 1.79 6.11
C LEU A 292 -13.95 0.69 6.39
N GLU A 293 -14.05 0.22 7.64
CA GLU A 293 -15.00 -0.79 8.12
C GLU A 293 -14.96 -2.07 7.28
N MET A 294 -13.76 -2.61 7.05
CA MET A 294 -13.56 -3.80 6.25
C MET A 294 -13.88 -5.07 7.05
N ALA A 295 -14.72 -5.95 6.49
CA ALA A 295 -14.91 -7.28 7.04
C ALA A 295 -13.69 -8.18 6.73
N PRO A 296 -13.30 -9.13 7.60
CA PRO A 296 -12.11 -9.97 7.44
C PRO A 296 -11.97 -10.79 6.14
#